data_AF-A0A4Q6ELU3-F1
#
_entry.id   AF-A0A4Q6ELU3-F1
#
_cell.length_a   1.000
_cell.length_b   1.000
_cell.length_c   1.000
_cell.angle_alpha   90.00
_cell.angle_beta   90.00
_cell.angle_gamma   90.00
#
_symmetry.space_group_name_H-M   'P 1'
#
loop_
_entity.id
_entity.type
_entity.pdbx_description
1 polymer ?
#
loop_
_entity_poly.entity_id
_entity_poly.type
_entity_poly.pdbx_seq_one_letter_code
_entity_poly.pdbx_strand_id
1 'polypeptide(L)'
;MKAVIKCLFFLLATAACAPMGTVPMPSKELMAAAKKDIRENSCNYDGAYEWGANDARKDAPMDGKGLASYCAASDRAAVMKGYREGYSSVAGARRGARDRVVVVQKDYPQRDCITAYGEKACGFDCKSAHGNVKCAQNPAHRCLVDFGDIYCGLNCRSEYGRVECDKRE
;
A
#
# COMPACT_ATOMS: atom_id res chain seq x y z
N MET A 1 -17.66 33.81 70.65
CA MET A 1 -16.50 32.96 70.28
C MET A 1 -16.77 32.50 68.85
N LYS A 2 -16.18 33.08 67.78
CA LYS A 2 -14.85 32.76 67.20
C LYS A 2 -14.55 31.24 67.26
N ALA A 3 -14.17 30.48 66.24
CA ALA A 3 -14.02 30.62 64.79
C ALA A 3 -13.50 29.24 64.26
N VAL A 4 -13.49 29.06 62.93
CA VAL A 4 -12.54 28.23 62.14
C VAL A 4 -12.74 26.70 62.04
N ILE A 5 -13.21 26.26 60.86
CA ILE A 5 -12.72 25.06 60.14
C ILE A 5 -12.49 25.50 58.68
N LYS A 6 -11.41 26.23 58.38
CA LYS A 6 -10.17 25.75 57.73
C LYS A 6 -10.37 24.60 56.72
N CYS A 7 -10.96 24.92 55.57
CA CYS A 7 -10.69 24.18 54.33
C CYS A 7 -9.30 24.57 53.82
N LEU A 8 -8.29 23.78 54.15
CA LEU A 8 -7.02 23.79 53.46
C LEU A 8 -6.60 22.34 53.18
N PHE A 9 -6.51 22.04 51.88
CA PHE A 9 -5.62 21.06 51.25
C PHE A 9 -5.74 19.59 51.68
N PHE A 10 -6.41 18.79 50.85
CA PHE A 10 -5.97 17.45 50.42
C PHE A 10 -6.73 17.14 49.11
N LEU A 11 -6.15 17.38 47.93
CA LEU A 11 -5.44 16.35 47.15
C LEU A 11 -6.12 14.98 47.21
N LEU A 12 -7.12 14.78 46.35
CA LEU A 12 -7.51 13.53 45.69
C LEU A 12 -8.92 13.74 45.09
N ALA A 13 -8.99 14.45 43.96
CA ALA A 13 -10.20 14.46 43.15
C ALA A 13 -10.34 13.08 42.51
N THR A 14 -11.10 12.22 43.19
CA THR A 14 -11.76 11.07 42.59
C THR A 14 -12.50 11.55 41.35
N ALA A 15 -12.03 11.11 40.18
CA ALA A 15 -12.74 11.27 38.92
C ALA A 15 -14.07 10.49 39.04
N ALA A 16 -15.14 11.20 39.37
CA ALA A 16 -16.49 10.71 39.27
C ALA A 16 -16.76 10.44 37.78
N CYS A 17 -16.93 9.16 37.42
CA CYS A 17 -17.58 8.77 36.17
C CYS A 17 -18.95 9.44 36.13
N ALA A 18 -19.09 10.48 35.30
CA ALA A 18 -20.41 10.99 34.94
C ALA A 18 -21.15 9.87 34.16
N PRO A 19 -22.41 9.57 34.48
CA PRO A 19 -23.19 8.62 33.70
C PRO A 19 -23.36 9.19 32.29
N MET A 20 -22.96 8.42 31.28
CA MET A 20 -23.22 8.75 29.88
C MET A 20 -24.74 8.91 29.71
N GLY A 21 -25.17 10.17 29.54
CA GLY A 21 -26.57 10.49 29.29
C GLY A 21 -27.07 9.76 28.06
N THR A 22 -28.24 9.14 28.18
CA THR A 22 -28.96 8.58 27.05
C THR A 22 -29.31 9.70 26.08
N VAL A 23 -28.68 9.71 24.91
CA VAL A 23 -29.06 10.66 23.85
C VAL A 23 -30.46 10.26 23.39
N PRO A 24 -31.47 11.14 23.51
CA PRO A 24 -32.81 10.83 23.05
C PRO A 24 -32.76 10.57 21.54
N MET A 25 -33.30 9.42 21.11
CA MET A 25 -33.43 9.15 19.69
C MET A 25 -34.25 10.27 19.03
N PRO A 26 -33.86 10.70 17.82
CA PRO A 26 -34.54 11.77 17.11
C PRO A 26 -36.02 11.43 16.93
N SER A 27 -36.89 12.43 17.16
CA SER A 27 -38.33 12.29 16.98
C SER A 27 -38.67 11.85 15.55
N LYS A 28 -39.84 11.24 15.37
CA LYS A 28 -40.34 10.81 14.05
C LYS A 28 -40.33 11.97 13.03
N GLU A 29 -40.54 13.20 13.49
CA GLU A 29 -40.48 14.40 12.66
C GLU A 29 -39.06 14.73 12.19
N LEU A 30 -38.05 14.57 13.04
CA LEU A 30 -36.65 14.80 12.65
C LEU A 30 -36.18 13.80 11.58
N MET A 31 -36.63 12.55 11.68
CA MET A 31 -36.35 11.50 10.69
C MET A 31 -37.06 11.76 9.36
N ALA A 32 -38.28 12.28 9.40
CA ALA A 32 -39.01 12.68 8.20
C ALA A 32 -38.35 13.88 7.50
N ALA A 33 -37.86 14.86 8.28
CA ALA A 33 -37.12 16.01 7.76
C ALA A 33 -35.79 15.57 7.10
N ALA A 34 -34.99 14.73 7.78
CA ALA A 34 -33.75 14.20 7.22
C ALA A 34 -33.97 13.42 5.91
N LYS A 35 -35.06 12.65 5.82
CA LYS A 35 -35.40 11.93 4.58
C LYS A 35 -35.79 12.87 3.44
N LYS A 36 -36.44 14.01 3.75
CA LYS A 36 -36.78 15.04 2.78
C LYS A 36 -35.52 15.74 2.25
N ASP A 37 -34.60 16.09 3.13
CA ASP A 37 -33.35 16.76 2.76
C ASP A 37 -32.44 15.85 1.92
N ILE A 38 -32.35 14.56 2.27
CA ILE A 38 -31.65 13.55 1.45
C ILE A 38 -32.28 13.45 0.05
N ARG A 39 -33.61 13.54 -0.05
CA ARG A 39 -34.30 13.48 -1.34
C ARG A 39 -34.05 14.70 -2.22
N GLU A 40 -33.97 15.89 -1.63
CA GLU A 40 -33.74 17.12 -2.41
C GLU A 40 -32.26 17.30 -2.80
N ASN A 41 -31.32 16.93 -1.91
CA ASN A 41 -29.90 17.23 -2.11
C ASN A 41 -29.05 16.03 -2.54
N SER A 42 -29.49 14.79 -2.27
CA SER A 42 -28.68 13.60 -2.53
C SER A 42 -29.31 12.63 -3.55
N CYS A 43 -30.62 12.67 -3.77
CA CYS A 43 -31.29 11.86 -4.80
C CYS A 43 -31.16 12.43 -6.21
N ASN A 44 -29.93 12.78 -6.59
CA ASN A 44 -29.54 13.20 -7.93
C ASN A 44 -28.27 12.43 -8.33
N TYR A 45 -27.83 12.63 -9.58
CA TYR A 45 -26.64 11.95 -10.11
C TYR A 45 -25.38 12.30 -9.31
N ASP A 46 -25.15 13.58 -9.01
CA ASP A 46 -23.92 14.07 -8.36
C ASP A 46 -23.79 13.56 -6.92
N GLY A 47 -24.87 13.66 -6.13
CA GLY A 47 -24.93 13.14 -4.78
C GLY A 47 -24.71 11.62 -4.73
N ALA A 48 -25.24 10.89 -5.71
CA ALA A 48 -25.00 9.45 -5.82
C ALA A 48 -23.56 9.12 -6.24
N TYR A 49 -22.95 9.91 -7.13
CA TYR A 49 -21.57 9.77 -7.55
C TYR A 49 -20.61 9.94 -6.36
N GLU A 50 -20.80 10.98 -5.55
CA GLU A 50 -20.01 11.19 -4.35
C GLU A 50 -20.17 10.07 -3.33
N TRP A 51 -21.41 9.59 -3.14
CA TRP A 51 -21.71 8.45 -2.27
C TRP A 51 -20.97 7.18 -2.73
N GLY A 52 -21.07 6.85 -4.02
CA GLY A 52 -20.39 5.70 -4.62
C GLY A 52 -18.87 5.79 -4.47
N ALA A 53 -18.29 6.97 -4.69
CA ALA A 53 -16.86 7.19 -4.49
C ALA A 53 -16.43 7.02 -3.02
N ASN A 54 -17.27 7.47 -2.07
CA ASN A 54 -17.04 7.30 -0.64
C ASN A 54 -17.12 5.84 -0.18
N ASP A 55 -18.10 5.08 -0.68
CA ASP A 55 -18.25 3.67 -0.36
C ASP A 55 -17.13 2.82 -0.95
N ALA A 56 -16.74 3.11 -2.20
CA ALA A 56 -15.55 2.52 -2.79
C ALA A 56 -14.28 2.88 -2.01
N ARG A 57 -14.21 4.08 -1.40
CA ARG A 57 -13.11 4.46 -0.49
C ARG A 57 -13.09 3.64 0.82
N LYS A 58 -14.22 3.08 1.24
CA LYS A 58 -14.33 2.28 2.46
C LYS A 58 -14.30 0.77 2.18
N ASP A 59 -14.10 0.37 0.92
CA ASP A 59 -14.24 -1.02 0.47
C ASP A 59 -15.63 -1.61 0.83
N ALA A 60 -16.67 -0.77 0.86
CA ALA A 60 -18.03 -1.17 1.19
C ALA A 60 -18.69 -1.91 -0.01
N PRO A 61 -19.45 -2.99 0.21
CA PRO A 61 -20.06 -3.74 -0.90
C PRO A 61 -21.15 -2.93 -1.61
N MET A 62 -21.28 -3.11 -2.93
CA MET A 62 -22.41 -2.59 -3.72
C MET A 62 -23.65 -3.47 -3.51
N ASP A 63 -24.21 -3.48 -2.30
CA ASP A 63 -25.36 -4.32 -1.93
C ASP A 63 -26.73 -3.68 -2.26
N GLY A 64 -26.73 -2.47 -2.82
CA GLY A 64 -27.94 -1.74 -3.21
C GLY A 64 -28.78 -1.21 -2.04
N LYS A 65 -28.31 -1.35 -0.79
CA LYS A 65 -29.01 -0.83 0.41
C LYS A 65 -28.72 0.65 0.69
N GLY A 66 -27.94 1.30 -0.17
CA GLY A 66 -27.53 2.70 -0.03
C GLY A 66 -28.59 3.71 -0.44
N LEU A 67 -28.11 4.90 -0.79
CA LEU A 67 -28.86 6.12 -1.12
C LEU A 67 -30.13 5.89 -1.99
N ALA A 68 -30.07 5.00 -2.98
CA ALA A 68 -31.20 4.70 -3.88
C ALA A 68 -32.46 4.15 -3.18
N SER A 69 -32.34 3.58 -1.98
CA SER A 69 -33.49 3.11 -1.19
C SER A 69 -34.32 4.25 -0.58
N TYR A 70 -33.73 5.44 -0.43
CA TYR A 70 -34.37 6.64 0.10
C TYR A 70 -34.95 7.56 -0.99
N CYS A 71 -34.62 7.29 -2.25
CA CYS A 71 -35.01 8.11 -3.41
C CYS A 71 -36.33 7.65 -4.05
N ALA A 72 -37.03 8.59 -4.70
CA ALA A 72 -38.23 8.29 -5.45
C ALA A 72 -37.92 7.39 -6.66
N ALA A 73 -38.90 6.64 -7.14
CA ALA A 73 -38.72 5.72 -8.26
C ALA A 73 -38.23 6.42 -9.55
N SER A 74 -38.62 7.67 -9.76
CA SER A 74 -38.15 8.53 -10.88
C SER A 74 -36.64 8.72 -10.89
N ASP A 75 -36.03 8.83 -9.71
CA ASP A 75 -34.64 9.26 -9.57
C ASP A 75 -33.70 8.06 -9.45
N ARG A 76 -34.25 6.86 -9.18
CA ARG A 76 -33.47 5.62 -8.97
C ARG A 76 -32.53 5.33 -10.13
N ALA A 77 -32.93 5.58 -11.37
CA ALA A 77 -32.06 5.33 -12.53
C ALA A 77 -30.82 6.24 -12.52
N ALA A 78 -31.01 7.54 -12.29
CA ALA A 78 -29.93 8.52 -12.21
C ALA A 78 -29.02 8.27 -11.00
N VAL A 79 -29.61 7.96 -9.84
CA VAL A 79 -28.88 7.64 -8.61
C VAL A 79 -28.06 6.36 -8.77
N MET A 80 -28.64 5.29 -9.32
CA MET A 80 -27.90 4.04 -9.54
C MET A 80 -26.78 4.19 -10.55
N LYS A 81 -26.98 5.03 -11.58
CA LYS A 81 -25.94 5.37 -12.56
C LYS A 81 -24.79 6.12 -11.89
N GLY A 82 -25.09 7.23 -11.21
CA GLY A 82 -24.09 8.04 -10.50
C GLY A 82 -23.30 7.22 -9.48
N TYR A 83 -24.01 6.44 -8.65
CA TYR A 83 -23.39 5.55 -7.66
C TYR A 83 -22.42 4.55 -8.28
N ARG A 84 -22.81 3.87 -9.37
CA ARG A 84 -21.95 2.89 -10.05
C ARG A 84 -20.70 3.54 -10.65
N GLU A 85 -20.86 4.70 -11.27
CA GLU A 85 -19.76 5.44 -11.90
C GLU A 85 -18.79 5.97 -10.84
N GLY A 86 -19.30 6.60 -9.77
CA GLY A 86 -18.51 7.07 -8.63
C GLY A 86 -17.77 5.93 -7.94
N TYR A 87 -18.44 4.80 -7.70
CA TYR A 87 -17.82 3.62 -7.09
C TYR A 87 -16.70 3.05 -7.98
N SER A 88 -16.95 2.94 -9.29
CA SER A 88 -15.97 2.40 -10.24
C SER A 88 -14.76 3.31 -10.42
N SER A 89 -14.94 4.64 -10.35
CA SER A 89 -13.85 5.63 -10.48
C SER A 89 -12.76 5.44 -9.41
N VAL A 90 -13.16 5.07 -8.18
CA VAL A 90 -12.25 4.84 -7.06
C VAL A 90 -11.79 3.38 -6.99
N ALA A 91 -12.71 2.42 -7.20
CA ALA A 91 -12.37 1.00 -7.14
C ALA A 91 -11.37 0.60 -8.23
N GLY A 92 -11.48 1.17 -9.45
CA GLY A 92 -10.51 0.98 -10.53
C GLY A 92 -9.12 1.52 -10.19
N ALA A 93 -9.06 2.72 -9.58
CA ALA A 93 -7.81 3.32 -9.11
C ALA A 93 -7.13 2.46 -8.02
N ARG A 94 -7.92 1.82 -7.14
CA ARG A 94 -7.40 0.89 -6.12
C ARG A 94 -6.89 -0.42 -6.68
N ARG A 95 -7.54 -0.97 -7.72
CA ARG A 95 -7.00 -2.16 -8.42
C ARG A 95 -5.66 -1.83 -9.05
N GLY A 96 -5.52 -0.68 -9.73
CA GLY A 96 -4.22 -0.24 -10.26
C GLY A 96 -3.15 0.03 -9.19
N ALA A 97 -3.55 0.43 -7.98
CA ALA A 97 -2.63 0.69 -6.88
C ALA A 97 -2.25 -0.57 -6.06
N ARG A 98 -3.17 -1.50 -5.83
CA ARG A 98 -2.90 -2.77 -5.13
C ARG A 98 -2.19 -3.79 -6.02
N ASP A 99 -2.36 -3.72 -7.35
CA ASP A 99 -1.58 -4.51 -8.31
C ASP A 99 -0.20 -3.89 -8.59
N ARG A 100 0.13 -2.76 -7.95
CA ARG A 100 1.52 -2.34 -7.74
C ARG A 100 2.10 -3.13 -6.56
N VAL A 101 1.93 -4.45 -6.58
CA VAL A 101 2.96 -5.33 -6.05
C VAL A 101 4.18 -5.00 -6.90
N VAL A 102 5.09 -4.19 -6.35
CA VAL A 102 6.46 -4.18 -6.84
C VAL A 102 6.91 -5.62 -6.60
N VAL A 103 6.78 -6.47 -7.60
CA VAL A 103 7.56 -7.70 -7.65
C VAL A 103 8.98 -7.18 -7.63
N VAL A 104 9.55 -7.13 -6.43
CA VAL A 104 11.00 -7.09 -6.26
C VAL A 104 11.39 -8.40 -6.90
N GLN A 105 11.72 -8.35 -8.19
CA GLN A 105 12.37 -9.46 -8.85
C GLN A 105 13.58 -9.70 -7.99
N LYS A 106 13.56 -10.81 -7.25
CA LYS A 106 14.73 -11.27 -6.54
C LYS A 106 15.71 -11.50 -7.67
N ASP A 107 16.69 -10.62 -7.80
CA ASP A 107 17.68 -10.63 -8.88
C ASP A 107 18.50 -11.91 -8.73
N TYR A 108 17.93 -13.02 -9.21
CA TYR A 108 18.65 -14.26 -9.32
C TYR A 108 19.68 -14.04 -10.43
N PRO A 109 20.98 -14.18 -10.12
CA PRO A 109 22.02 -13.93 -11.10
C PRO A 109 21.73 -14.79 -12.33
N GLN A 110 21.55 -14.14 -13.48
CA GLN A 110 21.22 -14.80 -14.73
C GLN A 110 22.49 -15.39 -15.33
N ARG A 111 22.35 -16.56 -15.95
CA ARG A 111 23.43 -17.16 -16.72
C ARG A 111 23.49 -16.45 -18.07
N ASP A 112 24.65 -15.93 -18.43
CA ASP A 112 24.90 -15.23 -19.68
C ASP A 112 26.08 -15.87 -20.42
N CYS A 113 26.15 -15.63 -21.73
CA CYS A 113 27.23 -16.07 -22.60
C CYS A 113 27.81 -14.86 -23.32
N ILE A 114 29.07 -14.54 -23.04
CA ILE A 114 29.76 -13.45 -23.73
C ILE A 114 30.82 -13.99 -24.69
N THR A 115 31.07 -13.24 -25.76
CA THR A 115 32.12 -13.53 -26.73
C THR A 115 33.01 -12.31 -26.86
N ALA A 116 34.32 -12.48 -26.64
CA ALA A 116 35.31 -11.43 -26.81
C ALA A 116 36.65 -12.05 -27.23
N TYR A 117 37.46 -11.32 -28.00
CA TYR A 117 38.77 -11.78 -28.48
C TYR A 117 38.76 -13.12 -29.24
N GLY A 118 37.61 -13.49 -29.83
CA GLY A 118 37.42 -14.77 -30.49
C GLY A 118 37.09 -15.94 -29.55
N GLU A 119 37.08 -15.72 -28.23
CA GLU A 119 36.68 -16.70 -27.22
C GLU A 119 35.24 -16.49 -26.78
N LYS A 120 34.55 -17.59 -26.45
CA LYS A 120 33.19 -17.57 -25.89
C LYS A 120 33.17 -18.29 -24.54
N ALA A 121 32.62 -17.65 -23.53
CA ALA A 121 32.39 -18.26 -22.22
C ALA A 121 30.95 -18.04 -21.77
N CYS A 122 30.41 -19.01 -21.02
CA CYS A 122 29.04 -18.98 -20.51
C CYS A 122 29.03 -19.29 -19.00
N GLY A 123 28.26 -18.53 -18.24
CA GLY A 123 28.16 -18.68 -16.79
C GLY A 123 27.53 -17.47 -16.14
N PHE A 124 27.90 -17.19 -14.89
CA PHE A 124 27.44 -16.04 -14.13
C PHE A 124 28.56 -14.99 -14.04
N ASP A 125 28.18 -13.71 -13.97
CA ASP A 125 29.11 -12.57 -13.82
C ASP A 125 30.36 -12.64 -14.75
N CYS A 126 30.14 -12.89 -16.04
CA CYS A 126 31.22 -13.02 -17.01
C CYS A 126 32.05 -11.74 -17.15
N LYS A 127 33.37 -11.89 -17.28
CA LYS A 127 34.33 -10.80 -17.56
C LYS A 127 35.23 -11.16 -18.74
N SER A 128 35.77 -10.14 -19.39
CA SER A 128 36.79 -10.27 -20.42
C SER A 128 37.95 -9.31 -20.15
N ALA A 129 39.18 -9.80 -20.32
CA ALA A 129 40.40 -9.03 -20.06
C ALA A 129 41.58 -9.65 -20.83
N HIS A 130 42.43 -8.79 -21.41
CA HIS A 130 43.69 -9.17 -22.09
C HIS A 130 43.59 -10.44 -22.96
N GLY A 131 42.62 -10.51 -23.86
CA GLY A 131 42.48 -11.65 -24.76
C GLY A 131 41.69 -12.84 -24.20
N ASN A 132 41.36 -12.84 -22.91
CA ASN A 132 40.69 -13.96 -22.24
C ASN A 132 39.24 -13.61 -21.87
N VAL A 133 38.40 -14.63 -21.79
CA VAL A 133 37.01 -14.53 -21.32
C VAL A 133 36.73 -15.61 -20.29
N LYS A 134 36.21 -15.23 -19.11
CA LYS A 134 35.80 -16.20 -18.08
C LYS A 134 34.48 -15.81 -17.42
N CYS A 135 33.74 -16.84 -17.01
CA CYS A 135 32.51 -16.72 -16.24
C CYS A 135 32.57 -17.59 -14.99
N ALA A 136 31.84 -17.19 -13.96
CA ALA A 136 31.66 -18.00 -12.78
C ALA A 136 30.72 -19.17 -13.08
N GLN A 137 31.04 -20.36 -12.54
CA GLN A 137 30.22 -21.56 -12.76
C GLN A 137 28.99 -21.63 -11.85
N ASN A 138 29.03 -20.96 -10.70
CA ASN A 138 27.98 -20.99 -9.69
C ASN A 138 27.34 -19.60 -9.58
N PRO A 139 26.00 -19.49 -9.48
CA PRO A 139 25.30 -18.21 -9.27
C PRO A 139 25.79 -17.42 -8.04
N ALA A 140 26.29 -18.09 -7.01
CA ALA A 140 26.83 -17.43 -5.82
C ALA A 140 28.25 -16.86 -6.01
N HIS A 141 28.93 -17.22 -7.10
CA HIS A 141 30.30 -16.78 -7.37
C HIS A 141 30.29 -15.53 -8.26
N ARG A 142 31.31 -14.70 -8.10
CA ARG A 142 31.55 -13.51 -8.93
C ARG A 142 32.95 -13.54 -9.52
N CYS A 143 33.14 -12.84 -10.63
CA CYS A 143 34.44 -12.72 -11.28
C CYS A 143 34.99 -11.29 -11.14
N LEU A 144 36.27 -11.18 -10.79
CA LEU A 144 37.02 -9.92 -10.75
C LEU A 144 38.17 -9.97 -11.74
N VAL A 145 38.54 -8.80 -12.25
CA VAL A 145 39.69 -8.60 -13.15
C VAL A 145 40.78 -7.89 -12.37
N ASP A 146 42.01 -8.41 -12.46
CA ASP A 146 43.18 -7.83 -11.82
C ASP A 146 44.41 -8.04 -12.71
N PHE A 147 45.11 -6.96 -13.03
CA PHE A 147 46.25 -6.94 -13.97
C PHE A 147 46.06 -7.68 -15.30
N GLY A 148 44.81 -7.84 -15.75
CA GLY A 148 44.45 -8.54 -16.98
C GLY A 148 44.06 -10.01 -16.80
N ASP A 149 44.26 -10.56 -15.61
CA ASP A 149 43.79 -11.89 -15.24
C ASP A 149 42.37 -11.83 -14.67
N ILE A 150 41.61 -12.91 -14.92
CA ILE A 150 40.23 -13.04 -14.44
C ILE A 150 40.17 -14.15 -13.38
N TYR A 151 39.69 -13.78 -12.19
CA TYR A 151 39.54 -14.65 -11.03
C TYR A 151 38.05 -14.79 -10.68
N CYS A 152 37.55 -16.01 -10.55
CA CYS A 152 36.15 -16.29 -10.26
C CYS A 152 36.00 -17.19 -9.03
N GLY A 153 35.11 -16.83 -8.11
CA GLY A 153 34.98 -17.55 -6.83
C GLY A 153 33.92 -16.94 -5.92
N LEU A 154 33.77 -17.55 -4.74
CA LEU A 154 32.90 -17.04 -3.70
C LEU A 154 33.59 -15.84 -3.02
N ASN A 155 32.84 -14.76 -2.78
CA ASN A 155 33.30 -13.55 -2.08
C ASN A 155 34.67 -13.00 -2.54
N CYS A 156 34.95 -13.08 -3.84
CA CYS A 156 36.18 -12.51 -4.38
C CYS A 156 36.26 -11.01 -4.06
N ARG A 157 37.41 -10.58 -3.55
CA ARG A 157 37.74 -9.18 -3.22
C ARG A 157 39.12 -8.83 -3.79
N SER A 158 39.30 -7.58 -4.19
CA SER A 158 40.63 -7.06 -4.56
C SER A 158 41.20 -6.33 -3.35
N GLU A 159 42.34 -6.79 -2.86
CA GLU A 159 43.05 -6.19 -1.73
C GLU A 159 44.51 -5.96 -2.14
N TYR A 160 44.97 -4.70 -2.05
CA TYR A 160 46.30 -4.26 -2.46
C TYR A 160 46.73 -4.69 -3.90
N GLY A 161 45.79 -4.75 -4.84
CA GLY A 161 46.09 -5.17 -6.21
C GLY A 161 46.35 -6.67 -6.34
N ARG A 162 45.72 -7.48 -5.48
CA ARG A 162 45.61 -8.92 -5.63
C ARG A 162 44.17 -9.33 -5.39
N VAL A 163 43.64 -10.22 -6.23
CA VAL A 163 42.34 -10.83 -5.97
C VAL A 163 42.48 -12.05 -5.08
N GLU A 164 41.70 -12.08 -4.00
CA GLU A 164 41.53 -13.22 -3.12
C GLU A 164 40.06 -13.66 -3.13
N CYS A 165 39.82 -14.97 -3.22
CA CYS A 165 38.49 -15.57 -3.20
C CYS A 165 38.45 -16.67 -2.13
N ASP A 166 37.28 -16.86 -1.52
CA ASP A 166 37.10 -17.91 -0.52
C ASP A 166 37.22 -19.30 -1.17
N LYS A 167 37.87 -20.23 -0.47
CA LYS A 167 37.94 -21.63 -0.88
C LYS A 167 36.61 -22.31 -0.52
N ARG A 168 36.09 -23.17 -1.41
CA ARG A 168 35.02 -24.09 -1.02
C ARG A 168 35.64 -25.16 -0.12
N GLU A 169 35.34 -25.10 1.18
CA GLU A 169 35.58 -26.22 2.11
C GLU A 169 34.70 -27.43 1.76
#